data_AF-A0A9D2A113-F1
#
_entry.id   AF-A0A9D2A113-F1
#
_cell.length_a   1.000
_cell.length_b   1.000
_cell.length_c   1.000
_cell.angle_alpha   90.00
_cell.angle_beta   90.00
_cell.angle_gamma   90.00
#
_symmetry.space_group_name_H-M   'P 1'
#
loop_
_entity.id
_entity.type
_entity.pdbx_description
1 polymer ?
#
loop_
_entity_poly.entity_id
_entity_poly.type
_entity_poly.pdbx_seq_one_letter_code
_entity_poly.pdbx_strand_id
1 'polypeptide(L)' 'MEKKMCVLDEEKECDGCLECEVCDLDPNKICDNCGKCLDIKEYAAIRIDKLYTDPDEYEREEKKRTH' A
#
# COMPACT_ATOMS: atom_id res chain seq x y z
N MET A 1 -21.61 -18.31 16.82
CA MET A 1 -21.13 -17.81 15.52
C MET A 1 -19.96 -16.88 15.83
N GLU A 2 -18.84 -17.04 15.14
CA GLU A 2 -17.73 -16.10 15.28
C GLU A 2 -18.17 -14.72 14.77
N LYS A 3 -17.82 -13.68 15.52
CA LYS A 3 -18.08 -12.30 15.11
C LYS A 3 -17.12 -11.96 13.97
N LYS A 4 -17.67 -11.62 12.80
CA LYS A 4 -16.89 -11.15 11.66
C LYS A 4 -16.74 -9.63 11.76
N MET A 5 -15.51 -9.14 11.69
CA MET A 5 -15.24 -7.70 11.63
C MET A 5 -15.52 -7.15 10.21
N CYS A 6 -15.82 -5.87 10.13
CA CYS A 6 -15.97 -5.17 8.86
C CYS A 6 -14.62 -5.10 8.14
N VAL A 7 -14.62 -5.25 6.82
CA VAL A 7 -13.40 -5.19 6.00
C VAL A 7 -12.97 -3.75 5.69
N LEU A 8 -13.87 -2.79 5.85
CA LEU A 8 -13.60 -1.36 5.64
C LEU A 8 -13.27 -0.63 6.93
N ASP A 9 -13.63 -1.21 8.09
CA ASP A 9 -13.46 -0.60 9.41
C ASP A 9 -13.18 -1.68 10.45
N GLU A 10 -11.93 -1.75 10.92
CA GLU A 10 -11.48 -2.77 11.87
C GLU A 10 -12.11 -2.61 13.27
N GLU A 11 -12.67 -1.44 13.59
CA GLU A 11 -13.34 -1.17 14.87
C GLU A 11 -14.84 -1.55 14.84
N LYS A 12 -15.37 -1.91 13.67
CA LYS A 12 -16.79 -2.18 13.45
C LYS A 12 -17.08 -3.68 13.25
N GLU A 13 -18.08 -4.22 13.95
CA GLU A 13 -18.64 -5.54 13.66
C GLU A 13 -19.44 -5.50 12.35
N CYS A 14 -19.30 -6.55 11.52
CA CYS A 14 -20.02 -6.63 10.25
C CYS A 14 -21.53 -6.77 10.49
N ASP A 15 -22.29 -5.80 10.00
CA ASP A 15 -23.76 -5.70 10.10
C ASP A 15 -24.47 -6.13 8.80
N GLY A 16 -23.71 -6.52 7.76
CA GLY A 16 -24.26 -6.93 6.47
C GLY A 16 -24.75 -5.76 5.61
N CYS A 17 -24.20 -4.55 5.78
CA CYS A 17 -24.58 -3.37 4.98
C CYS A 17 -24.28 -3.49 3.47
N LEU A 18 -23.40 -4.42 3.06
CA LEU A 18 -22.93 -4.63 1.69
C LEU A 18 -22.18 -3.44 1.06
N GLU A 19 -21.78 -2.45 1.85
CA GLU A 19 -21.02 -1.29 1.36
C GLU A 19 -19.69 -1.69 0.71
N CYS A 20 -19.00 -2.70 1.26
CA CYS A 20 -17.76 -3.24 0.73
C CYS A 20 -17.90 -3.92 -0.65
N GLU A 21 -19.13 -4.17 -1.12
CA GLU A 21 -19.41 -4.76 -2.43
C GLU A 21 -19.63 -3.68 -3.51
N VAL A 22 -19.66 -2.39 -3.15
CA VAL A 22 -19.90 -1.28 -4.08
C VAL A 22 -18.57 -0.63 -4.48
N CYS A 23 -18.45 -0.18 -5.73
CA CYS A 23 -17.25 0.49 -6.20
C CYS A 23 -17.15 1.92 -5.67
N ASP A 24 -16.02 2.27 -5.05
CA ASP A 24 -15.76 3.63 -4.53
C ASP A 24 -15.82 4.73 -5.60
N LEU A 25 -15.57 4.38 -6.88
CA LEU A 25 -15.63 5.33 -8.00
C LEU A 25 -17.01 5.42 -8.66
N ASP A 26 -17.82 4.36 -8.59
CA ASP A 26 -19.13 4.30 -9.24
C ASP A 26 -20.12 3.57 -8.33
N PRO A 27 -21.01 4.32 -7.64
CA PRO A 27 -22.01 3.75 -6.74
C PRO A 27 -23.02 2.79 -7.42
N ASN A 28 -23.10 2.78 -8.76
CA ASN A 28 -23.97 1.86 -9.50
C ASN A 28 -23.28 0.55 -9.89
N LYS A 29 -21.98 0.41 -9.60
CA LYS A 29 -21.15 -0.73 -9.98
C LYS A 29 -20.83 -1.60 -8.77
N ILE A 30 -21.05 -2.91 -8.89
CA ILE A 30 -20.51 -3.91 -7.95
C ILE A 30 -18.99 -3.97 -8.11
N CYS A 31 -18.26 -3.91 -7.01
CA CYS A 31 -16.81 -3.98 -7.01
C CYS A 31 -16.34 -5.30 -7.64
N ASP A 32 -15.51 -5.18 -8.68
CA ASP A 32 -14.87 -6.29 -9.40
C ASP A 32 -13.38 -6.39 -9.08
N ASN A 33 -12.94 -5.73 -8.00
CA ASN A 33 -11.57 -5.64 -7.54
C ASN A 33 -10.58 -5.13 -8.62
N CYS A 34 -11.04 -4.30 -9.57
CA CYS A 34 -10.18 -3.77 -10.62
C CYS A 34 -9.08 -2.79 -10.16
N GLY A 35 -9.15 -2.31 -8.90
CA GLY A 35 -8.12 -1.46 -8.30
C GLY A 35 -8.03 -0.03 -8.86
N LYS A 36 -8.94 0.39 -9.74
CA LYS A 36 -8.93 1.74 -10.33
C LYS A 36 -9.20 2.86 -9.31
N CYS A 37 -9.89 2.54 -8.21
CA CYS A 37 -10.12 3.47 -7.09
C CYS A 37 -8.85 3.70 -6.25
N LEU A 38 -7.84 2.86 -6.42
CA LEU A 38 -6.58 2.94 -5.71
C LEU A 38 -5.60 3.71 -6.59
N ASP A 39 -4.81 4.61 -5.99
CA ASP A 39 -3.70 5.29 -6.67
C ASP A 39 -2.49 4.33 -6.79
N ILE A 40 -2.70 3.22 -7.50
CA ILE A 40 -1.68 2.21 -7.72
C ILE A 40 -0.85 2.66 -8.91
N LYS A 41 0.43 2.93 -8.67
CA LYS A 41 1.38 3.10 -9.76
C LYS A 41 1.66 1.74 -10.38
N GLU A 42 1.71 1.68 -11.71
CA GLU A 42 2.07 0.46 -12.46
C GLU A 42 3.52 0.00 -12.20
N TYR A 43 4.31 0.81 -11.49
CA TYR A 43 5.69 0.53 -11.16
C TYR A 43 5.95 0.77 -9.67
N ALA A 44 6.77 -0.10 -9.08
CA ALA A 44 7.39 0.19 -7.80
C ALA A 44 8.48 1.26 -7.99
N ALA A 45 8.45 2.31 -7.17
CA ALA A 45 9.45 3.36 -7.17
C ALA A 45 10.39 3.19 -5.98
N ILE A 46 11.70 3.10 -6.23
CA ILE A 46 12.72 3.17 -5.19
C ILE A 46 13.42 4.52 -5.32
N ARG A 47 13.44 5.31 -4.23
CA ARG A 47 14.20 6.56 -4.21
C ARG A 47 15.67 6.25 -3.93
N ILE A 48 16.55 6.71 -4.81
CA ILE A 48 18.00 6.64 -4.61
C ILE A 48 18.45 7.97 -4.03
N ASP A 49 18.90 7.96 -2.77
CA ASP A 49 19.35 9.19 -2.09
C ASP A 49 20.80 9.56 -2.48
N LYS A 50 21.66 8.59 -2.81
CA LYS A 50 23.05 8.81 -3.26
C LYS A 50 23.54 7.70 -4.19
N LEU A 51 24.36 8.06 -5.19
CA LEU A 51 25.04 7.15 -6.11
C LEU A 51 26.56 7.28 -5.94
N TYR A 52 27.25 6.15 -5.81
CA TYR A 52 28.71 6.10 -5.70
C TYR A 52 29.31 5.53 -6.98
N THR A 53 30.28 6.24 -7.56
CA THR A 53 31.00 5.79 -8.76
C THR A 53 32.41 5.29 -8.46
N ASP A 54 32.92 5.57 -7.25
CA ASP A 54 34.20 5.10 -6.73
C ASP A 54 33.94 4.10 -5.59
N PRO A 55 34.35 2.81 -5.73
CA PRO A 55 34.23 1.81 -4.67
C PRO A 55 34.91 2.23 -3.36
N ASP A 56 36.04 2.94 -3.43
CA ASP A 56 36.77 3.35 -2.23
C ASP A 56 36.01 4.46 -1.48
N GLU A 57 35.27 5.33 -2.19
CA GLU A 57 34.37 6.30 -1.58
C GLU A 57 33.22 5.60 -0.85
N TYR A 58 32.59 4.62 -1.49
CA TYR A 58 31.51 3.84 -0.89
C TYR A 58 31.96 3.19 0.44
N GLU A 59 33.11 2.51 0.45
CA GLU A 59 33.62 1.87 1.67
C GLU A 59 33.88 2.86 2.81
N ARG A 60 34.44 4.03 2.51
CA ARG A 60 34.71 5.06 3.52
C ARG A 60 33.42 5.59 4.14
N GLU A 61 32.40 5.82 3.33
CA GLU A 61 31.10 6.33 3.78
C GLU A 61 30.30 5.28 4.57
N GLU A 62 30.33 4.00 4.14
CA GLU A 62 29.71 2.90 4.89
C GLU A 62 30.35 2.71 6.28
N LYS A 63 31.68 2.81 6.37
CA LYS A 63 32.41 2.75 7.65
C LYS A 63 32.01 3.90 8.60
N LYS A 64 31.63 5.07 8.08
CA LYS A 64 31.14 6.20 8.89
C LYS A 64 29.70 6.01 9.39
N ARG A 65 28.86 5.27 8.66
CA ARG A 65 27.45 5.01 9.04
C ARG A 65 27.29 3.97 10.13
N THR A 66 28.30 3.15 10.35
CA THR A 66 28.30 2.00 11.28
C THR A 66 28.99 2.28 12.63
N HIS A 67 29.31 3.54 12.90
CA HIS A 67 29.79 4.07 14.19
C HIS A 67 29.02 5.34 14.55
#